data_AF-E0VZ97-F1
#
_entry.id   AF-E0VZ97-F1
#
_cell.length_a   1.000
_cell.length_b   1.000
_cell.length_c   1.000
_cell.angle_alpha   90.00
_cell.angle_beta   90.00
_cell.angle_gamma   90.00
#
_symmetry.space_group_name_H-M   'P 1'
#
loop_
_entity.id
_entity.type
_entity.pdbx_description
1 polymer ?
#
loop_
_entity_poly.entity_id
_entity_poly.type
_entity_poly.pdbx_seq_one_letter_code
_entity_poly.pdbx_strand_id
1 'polypeptide(L)'
;MPAPLHLISQSVDVLSIILIGSDDVNNTWKLSGYNNINCKFEFQNASWDMLKFIELEIQQTENDSDWLGALIMSMEMLKVYEE
;
A
#
# COMPACT_ATOMS: atom_id res chain seq x y z
N MET A 1 -6.01 21.81 3.68
CA MET A 1 -5.69 20.47 4.21
C MET A 1 -4.50 20.62 5.15
N PRO A 2 -4.52 20.06 6.36
CA PRO A 2 -3.34 20.03 7.21
C PRO A 2 -2.26 19.19 6.51
N ALA A 3 -1.04 19.73 6.46
CA ALA A 3 0.05 19.06 5.78
C ALA A 3 0.44 17.77 6.53
N PRO A 4 0.83 16.71 5.81
CA PRO A 4 1.09 15.39 6.39
C PRO A 4 2.23 15.47 7.39
N LEU A 5 1.86 15.33 8.66
CA LEU A 5 2.69 15.61 9.83
C LEU A 5 4.00 14.81 9.82
N HIS A 6 3.94 13.61 9.23
CA HIS A 6 5.04 12.65 9.16
C HIS A 6 6.23 13.10 8.31
N LEU A 7 5.95 13.72 7.15
CA LEU A 7 6.98 14.27 6.26
C LEU A 7 7.58 15.55 6.84
N ILE A 8 6.75 16.36 7.50
CA ILE A 8 7.17 17.63 8.11
C ILE A 8 7.97 17.39 9.39
N SER A 9 7.63 16.35 10.16
CA SER A 9 8.34 15.96 11.38
C SER A 9 9.67 15.26 11.11
N GLN A 10 10.03 14.99 9.85
CA GLN A 10 11.19 14.17 9.49
C GLN A 10 11.22 12.83 10.22
N SER A 11 10.06 12.16 10.26
CA SER A 11 9.98 10.84 10.85
C SER A 11 10.93 9.85 10.15
N VAL A 12 11.49 8.92 10.91
CA VAL A 12 12.24 7.77 10.39
C VAL A 12 11.36 6.55 10.16
N ASP A 13 10.04 6.68 10.32
CA ASP A 13 9.16 5.54 10.12
C ASP A 13 9.11 5.15 8.63
N VAL A 14 8.93 3.85 8.43
CA VAL A 14 8.90 3.21 7.13
C VAL A 14 7.47 2.78 6.86
N LEU A 15 6.95 3.14 5.70
CA LEU A 15 5.56 2.96 5.32
C LEU A 15 5.46 2.10 4.06
N SER A 16 4.40 1.31 3.98
CA SER A 16 3.99 0.56 2.79
C SER A 16 2.53 0.91 2.48
N ILE A 17 2.15 0.89 1.21
CA ILE A 17 0.77 1.15 0.76
C ILE A 17 0.26 -0.03 -0.03
N ILE A 18 -0.84 -0.60 0.47
CA ILE A 18 -1.59 -1.67 -0.15
C ILE A 18 -2.97 -1.13 -0.55
N LEU A 19 -3.33 -1.39 -1.80
CA LEU A 19 -4.62 -1.06 -2.40
C LEU A 19 -5.46 -2.32 -2.51
N ILE A 20 -6.75 -2.22 -2.17
CA ILE A 20 -7.73 -3.29 -2.28
C ILE A 20 -8.78 -2.90 -3.32
N GLY A 21 -9.25 -3.86 -4.11
CA GLY A 21 -10.13 -3.61 -5.25
C GLY A 21 -9.40 -3.05 -6.47
N SER A 22 -8.07 -3.15 -6.54
CA SER A 22 -7.31 -2.62 -7.68
C SER A 22 -7.51 -3.45 -8.95
N ASP A 23 -7.66 -2.78 -10.10
CA ASP A 23 -7.70 -3.41 -11.43
C ASP A 23 -6.36 -4.07 -11.78
N ASP A 24 -5.27 -3.45 -11.32
CA ASP A 24 -3.92 -3.98 -11.45
C ASP A 24 -3.62 -4.97 -10.34
N VAL A 25 -3.16 -6.17 -10.71
CA VAL A 25 -2.52 -7.13 -9.80
C VAL A 25 -1.01 -6.97 -9.96
N ASN A 26 -0.36 -6.26 -9.05
CA ASN A 26 1.10 -6.13 -9.09
C ASN A 26 1.74 -7.48 -8.75
N ASN A 27 2.58 -7.96 -9.67
CA ASN A 27 2.96 -9.38 -9.79
C ASN A 27 3.89 -9.90 -8.68
N THR A 28 4.45 -9.02 -7.85
CA THR A 28 5.48 -9.37 -6.85
C THR A 28 4.93 -10.18 -5.67
N TRP A 29 3.68 -9.92 -5.28
CA TRP A 29 3.06 -10.51 -4.08
C TRP A 29 1.87 -11.40 -4.42
N LYS A 30 1.91 -12.06 -5.58
CA LYS A 30 0.83 -12.93 -6.08
C LYS A 30 0.76 -14.23 -5.27
N LEU A 31 0.38 -14.11 -4.02
CA LEU A 31 -0.05 -15.20 -3.16
C LEU A 31 -1.35 -15.75 -3.75
N SER A 32 -1.33 -17.02 -4.15
CA SER A 32 -2.47 -17.68 -4.77
C SER A 32 -3.69 -17.58 -3.84
N GLY A 33 -4.70 -16.79 -4.23
CA GLY A 33 -5.94 -16.62 -3.47
C GLY A 33 -6.33 -15.16 -3.20
N TYR A 34 -5.42 -14.20 -3.36
CA TYR A 34 -5.69 -12.78 -3.09
C TYR A 34 -5.84 -11.99 -4.40
N ASN A 35 -7.08 -11.90 -4.88
CA ASN A 35 -7.42 -11.16 -6.10
C ASN A 35 -7.65 -9.68 -5.80
N ASN A 36 -7.28 -8.81 -6.75
CA ASN A 36 -7.52 -7.36 -6.69
C ASN A 36 -6.85 -6.67 -5.48
N ILE A 37 -5.78 -7.25 -4.93
CA ILE A 37 -4.95 -6.64 -3.87
C ILE A 37 -3.60 -6.31 -4.49
N ASN A 38 -3.15 -5.08 -4.27
CA ASN A 38 -1.96 -4.55 -4.92
C ASN A 38 -1.07 -3.78 -3.93
N CYS A 39 0.18 -4.21 -3.79
CA CYS A 39 1.21 -3.39 -3.13
C CYS A 39 1.73 -2.34 -4.12
N LYS A 40 1.34 -1.07 -3.91
CA LYS A 40 1.82 0.04 -4.75
C LYS A 40 3.19 0.53 -4.31
N PHE A 41 3.41 0.62 -3.01
CA PHE A 41 4.67 1.03 -2.43
C PHE A 41 5.10 0.00 -1.40
N GLU A 42 6.27 -0.60 -1.61
CA GLU A 42 6.94 -1.40 -0.60
C GLU A 42 7.42 -0.51 0.56
N PHE A 43 7.89 -1.14 1.64
CA PHE A 43 8.39 -0.44 2.82
C PHE A 43 9.51 0.54 2.46
N GLN A 44 9.19 1.83 2.56
CA GLN A 44 10.14 2.92 2.35
C GLN A 44 9.76 4.13 3.22
N ASN A 45 10.69 5.05 3.42
CA ASN A 45 10.40 6.30 4.11
C ASN A 45 9.28 7.06 3.36
N ALA A 46 8.44 7.76 4.12
CA ALA A 46 7.42 8.61 3.53
C ALA A 46 8.05 9.61 2.54
N SER A 47 7.43 9.76 1.37
CA SER A 47 7.91 10.64 0.31
C SER A 47 6.78 11.51 -0.23
N TRP A 48 7.16 12.64 -0.84
CA TRP A 48 6.19 13.50 -1.54
C TRP A 48 5.53 12.79 -2.71
N ASP A 49 6.22 11.84 -3.35
CA ASP A 49 5.66 11.07 -4.46
C ASP A 49 4.58 10.09 -3.98
N MET A 50 4.76 9.51 -2.79
CA MET A 50 3.74 8.68 -2.14
C MET A 50 2.46 9.50 -1.87
N LEU A 51 2.59 10.73 -1.39
CA LEU A 51 1.42 11.61 -1.19
C LEU A 51 0.73 12.00 -2.49
N LYS A 52 1.51 12.38 -3.51
CA LYS A 52 0.97 12.71 -4.83
C LYS A 52 0.20 11.54 -5.41
N PHE A 53 0.72 10.31 -5.24
CA PHE A 53 0.00 9.11 -5.64
C PHE A 53 -1.34 8.98 -4.90
N ILE A 54 -1.35 9.14 -3.58
CA ILE A 54 -2.60 9.06 -2.79
C ILE A 54 -3.62 10.11 -3.26
N GLU A 55 -3.17 11.33 -3.53
CA GLU A 55 -4.06 12.45 -3.88
C GLU A 55 -4.59 12.37 -5.32
N LEU A 56 -3.74 11.97 -6.28
CA LEU A 56 -4.02 12.14 -7.71
C LEU A 56 -4.33 10.83 -8.42
N GLU A 57 -3.79 9.71 -7.95
CA GLU A 57 -3.79 8.44 -8.68
C GLU A 57 -4.70 7.38 -8.05
N ILE A 58 -5.06 7.50 -6.76
CA ILE A 58 -6.04 6.60 -6.14
C ILE A 58 -7.44 6.99 -6.61
N GLN A 59 -8.03 6.13 -7.45
CA GLN A 59 -9.39 6.27 -7.94
C GLN A 59 -10.25 5.08 -7.51
N GLN A 60 -11.56 5.33 -7.38
CA GLN A 60 -12.50 4.27 -7.10
C GLN A 60 -12.62 3.35 -8.32
N THR A 61 -12.54 2.05 -8.09
CA THR A 61 -12.76 1.00 -9.07
C THR A 61 -14.11 0.31 -8.81
N GLU A 62 -14.57 -0.52 -9.75
CA GLU A 62 -15.77 -1.37 -9.58
C GLU A 62 -15.44 -2.74 -8.98
N ASN A 63 -14.15 -3.05 -8.81
CA ASN A 63 -13.68 -4.34 -8.34
C ASN A 63 -13.75 -4.42 -6.81
N ASP A 64 -14.27 -5.55 -6.32
CA ASP A 64 -14.28 -5.87 -4.90
C ASP A 64 -13.11 -6.79 -4.54
N SER A 65 -12.68 -6.74 -3.29
CA SER A 65 -11.63 -7.59 -2.75
C SER A 65 -11.86 -7.88 -1.28
N ASP A 66 -11.39 -9.05 -0.83
CA ASP A 66 -11.50 -9.43 0.57
C ASP A 66 -10.51 -8.63 1.42
N TRP A 67 -11.05 -7.80 2.31
CA TRP A 67 -10.27 -7.00 3.25
C TRP A 67 -9.42 -7.87 4.19
N LEU A 68 -9.87 -9.08 4.53
CA LEU A 68 -9.09 -10.00 5.38
C LEU A 68 -7.86 -10.51 4.63
N GLY A 69 -8.02 -10.83 3.34
CA GLY A 69 -6.90 -11.18 2.49
C GLY A 69 -5.85 -10.08 2.38
N ALA A 70 -6.29 -8.82 2.30
CA ALA A 70 -5.38 -7.67 2.29
C ALA A 70 -4.61 -7.53 3.60
N LEU A 71 -5.26 -7.80 4.74
CA LEU A 71 -4.60 -7.81 6.04
C LEU A 71 -3.54 -8.92 6.14
N ILE A 72 -3.84 -10.13 5.67
CA ILE A 72 -2.89 -11.25 5.67
C ILE A 72 -1.68 -10.91 4.82
N MET A 73 -1.88 -10.38 3.60
CA MET A 73 -0.80 -9.92 2.73
C MET A 73 0.04 -8.82 3.41
N SER A 74 -0.61 -7.88 4.11
CA SER A 74 0.09 -6.82 4.87
C SER A 74 1.00 -7.40 5.96
N MET A 75 0.53 -8.43 6.69
CA MET A 75 1.32 -9.10 7.72
C MET A 75 2.49 -9.89 7.14
N GLU A 76 2.28 -10.55 6.00
CA GLU A 76 3.34 -11.29 5.32
C GLU A 76 4.44 -10.36 4.80
N MET A 77 4.05 -9.23 4.20
CA MET A 77 4.99 -8.19 3.81
C MET A 77 5.78 -7.65 5.00
N LEU A 78 5.12 -7.39 6.13
CA LEU A 78 5.79 -6.92 7.35
C LEU A 78 6.83 -7.94 7.84
N LYS A 79 6.47 -9.22 7.84
CA LYS A 79 7.39 -10.29 8.21
C LYS A 79 8.61 -10.35 7.30
N VAL A 80 8.42 -10.26 5.98
CA VAL A 80 9.54 -10.27 5.00
C VAL A 80 10.45 -9.05 5.16
N TYR A 81 9.89 -7.89 5.55
CA TYR A 81 10.68 -6.69 5.80
C TYR A 81 11.55 -6.77 7.06
N GLU A 82 11.13 -7.54 8.07
CA GLU A 82 11.87 -7.74 9.32
C GLU A 82 12.99 -8.80 9.21
N GLU A 83 12.99 -9.61 8.15
CA GLU A 83 14.02 -10.63 7.85
C GLU A 83 15.22 -10.06 7.07
#